data_AF-A0A1I4D1I2-F1
#
_entry.id   AF-A0A1I4D1I2-F1
#
_cell.length_a   1.000
_cell.length_b   1.000
_cell.length_c   1.000
_cell.angle_alpha   90.00
_cell.angle_beta   90.00
_cell.angle_gamma   90.00
#
_symmetry.space_group_name_H-M   'P 1'
#
loop_
_entity.id
_entity.type
_entity.pdbx_description
1 polymer ?
#
loop_
_entity_poly.entity_id
_entity_poly.type
_entity_poly.pdbx_seq_one_letter_code
_entity_poly.pdbx_strand_id
1 'polypeptide(L)' 'MPRGVSEALPAESAVMTVNELAQYFRISRVSAYKLFNTGALTPIKIGGRTMVRRADADAFLAGCPRRVPMAAA' A
#
# COMPACT_ATOMS: atom_id res chain seq x y z
N MET A 1 -24.06 -4.09 5.21
CA MET A 1 -23.47 -5.34 5.75
C MET A 1 -21.96 -5.32 5.54
N PRO A 2 -21.12 -5.02 6.54
CA PRO A 2 -19.69 -5.28 6.40
C PRO A 2 -19.47 -6.80 6.46
N ARG A 3 -19.05 -7.40 5.34
CA ARG A 3 -18.68 -8.81 5.28
C ARG A 3 -17.43 -9.01 6.14
N GLY A 4 -17.46 -10.05 6.97
CA GLY A 4 -16.49 -10.37 8.02
C GLY A 4 -15.05 -10.10 7.64
N VAL A 5 -14.41 -9.23 8.42
CA VAL A 5 -12.97 -9.24 8.60
C VAL A 5 -12.68 -10.52 9.38
N SER A 6 -11.97 -11.47 8.76
CA SER A 6 -11.54 -12.69 9.44
C SER A 6 -10.48 -12.31 10.48
N GLU A 7 -10.86 -12.32 11.75
CA GLU A 7 -9.96 -12.25 12.90
C GLU A 7 -9.19 -13.58 13.06
N ALA A 8 -8.02 -13.67 12.42
CA ALA A 8 -6.89 -14.57 12.73
C ALA A 8 -5.90 -14.45 11.55
N LEU A 9 -4.66 -13.93 11.65
CA LEU A 9 -3.61 -13.96 12.68
C LEU A 9 -2.78 -12.64 12.60
N PRO A 10 -1.98 -12.25 13.60
CA PRO A 10 -0.97 -11.18 13.47
C PRO A 10 0.25 -11.65 12.66
N ALA A 11 0.00 -12.27 11.51
CA ALA A 11 1.00 -12.49 10.48
C ALA A 11 0.79 -11.38 9.46
N GLU A 12 1.83 -10.61 9.18
CA GLU A 12 1.81 -9.57 8.17
C GLU A 12 1.15 -10.05 6.88
N SER A 13 -0.09 -9.63 6.61
CA SER A 13 -0.81 -10.04 5.40
C SER A 13 0.10 -9.79 4.20
N ALA A 14 0.51 -10.87 3.53
CA ALA A 14 1.50 -10.81 2.46
C ALA A 14 1.05 -9.89 1.31
N VAL A 15 -0.27 -9.74 1.15
CA VAL A 15 -0.92 -8.87 0.18
C VAL A 15 -1.94 -7.96 0.85
N MET A 16 -2.11 -6.79 0.28
CA MET A 16 -3.05 -5.74 0.67
C MET A 16 -3.97 -5.43 -0.51
N THR A 17 -5.24 -5.23 -0.25
CA THR A 17 -6.18 -4.63 -1.19
C THR A 17 -5.84 -3.15 -1.45
N VAL A 18 -6.41 -2.56 -2.49
CA VAL A 18 -6.25 -1.11 -2.77
C VAL A 18 -6.74 -0.25 -1.60
N ASN A 19 -7.77 -0.68 -0.87
CA ASN A 19 -8.27 0.07 0.28
C ASN A 19 -7.27 0.01 1.45
N GLU A 20 -6.75 -1.17 1.75
CA GLU A 20 -5.72 -1.35 2.79
C GLU A 20 -4.44 -0.60 2.45
N LEU A 21 -3.99 -0.62 1.18
CA LEU A 21 -2.85 0.17 0.73
C LEU A 21 -3.09 1.67 0.94
N ALA A 22 -4.27 2.17 0.57
CA ALA A 22 -4.62 3.59 0.75
C ALA A 22 -4.60 3.98 2.23
N GLN A 23 -5.10 3.12 3.12
CA GLN A 23 -5.01 3.33 4.57
C GLN A 23 -3.57 3.28 5.07
N TYR A 24 -2.78 2.32 4.58
CA TYR A 24 -1.39 2.11 4.97
C TYR A 24 -0.51 3.31 4.57
N PHE A 25 -0.64 3.81 3.34
CA PHE A 25 0.07 4.98 2.85
C PHE A 25 -0.53 6.31 3.32
N ARG A 26 -1.70 6.28 3.97
CA ARG A 26 -2.48 7.47 4.37
C ARG A 26 -2.80 8.40 3.19
N ILE A 27 -3.18 7.81 2.05
CA ILE A 27 -3.55 8.52 0.83
C ILE A 27 -4.98 8.19 0.37
N SER A 28 -5.49 8.97 -0.58
CA SER A 28 -6.76 8.64 -1.23
C SER A 28 -6.62 7.42 -2.14
N ARG A 29 -7.72 6.68 -2.36
CA ARG A 29 -7.79 5.59 -3.34
C ARG A 29 -7.38 6.05 -4.75
N VAL A 30 -7.72 7.29 -5.11
CA VAL A 30 -7.33 7.89 -6.41
C VAL A 30 -5.82 8.01 -6.51
N SER A 31 -5.16 8.47 -5.45
CA SER A 31 -3.70 8.55 -5.39
C SER A 31 -3.05 7.17 -5.48
N ALA A 32 -3.62 6.15 -4.84
CA ALA A 32 -3.15 4.78 -4.98
C ALA A 32 -3.23 4.28 -6.45
N TYR A 33 -4.35 4.53 -7.14
CA TYR A 33 -4.46 4.22 -8.57
C TYR A 33 -3.48 5.00 -9.45
N LYS A 34 -3.18 6.26 -9.09
CA LYS A 34 -2.13 7.02 -9.79
C LYS A 34 -0.77 6.33 -9.68
N LEU A 35 -0.41 5.84 -8.49
CA LEU A 35 0.85 5.10 -8.29
C LEU A 35 0.93 3.83 -9.15
N PHE A 36 -0.20 3.13 -9.33
CA PHE A 36 -0.26 1.98 -10.24
C PHE A 36 -0.10 2.40 -11.70
N ASN A 37 -0.78 3.46 -12.12
CA ASN A 37 -0.74 3.96 -13.49
C ASN A 37 0.63 4.54 -13.87
N THR A 38 1.35 5.12 -12.91
CA THR A 38 2.73 5.61 -13.12
C THR A 38 3.77 4.48 -13.05
N GLY A 39 3.37 3.25 -12.74
CA GLY A 39 4.27 2.11 -12.57
C GLY A 39 5.12 2.18 -11.28
N ALA A 40 4.79 3.08 -10.36
CA ALA A 40 5.49 3.24 -9.09
C ALA A 40 5.20 2.09 -8.11
N LEU A 41 4.04 1.44 -8.26
CA LEU A 41 3.66 0.23 -7.55
C LEU A 41 3.07 -0.77 -8.53
N THR A 42 3.44 -2.04 -8.40
CA THR A 42 2.94 -3.11 -9.28
C THR A 42 1.69 -3.78 -8.70
N PRO A 43 0.51 -3.59 -9.30
CA PRO A 43 -0.69 -4.32 -8.89
C PRO A 43 -0.65 -5.78 -9.37
N ILE A 44 -1.08 -6.69 -8.50
CA ILE A 44 -1.30 -8.11 -8.80
C ILE A 44 -2.80 -8.37 -8.86
N LYS A 45 -3.25 -9.08 -9.88
CA LYS A 45 -4.64 -9.54 -9.98
C LYS A 45 -4.80 -10.92 -9.36
N ILE A 46 -5.61 -11.03 -8.31
CA ILE A 46 -5.93 -12.29 -7.63
C ILE A 46 -7.45 -12.42 -7.61
N GLY A 47 -8.00 -13.43 -8.31
CA GLY A 47 -9.45 -13.70 -8.33
C GLY A 47 -10.31 -12.50 -8.79
N GLY A 48 -9.80 -11.69 -9.73
CA GLY A 48 -10.48 -10.49 -10.24
C GLY A 48 -10.32 -9.24 -9.35
N ARG A 49 -9.62 -9.34 -8.22
CA ARG A 49 -9.32 -8.20 -7.34
C ARG A 49 -7.89 -7.71 -7.55
N THR A 50 -7.72 -6.40 -7.47
CA THR A 50 -6.39 -5.77 -7.44
C THR A 50 -5.83 -5.82 -6.03
N MET A 51 -4.67 -6.43 -5.89
CA MET A 51 -3.92 -6.57 -4.65
C MET A 51 -2.48 -6.11 -4.85
N VAL A 52 -1.80 -5.74 -3.79
CA VAL A 52 -0.41 -5.24 -3.77
C VAL A 52 0.32 -5.96 -2.66
N ARG A 53 1.52 -6.48 -2.91
CA ARG A 53 2.28 -7.13 -1.84
C ARG A 53 2.73 -6.09 -0.83
N ARG A 54 2.72 -6.45 0.45
CA ARG A 54 3.26 -5.57 1.50
C ARG A 54 4.74 -5.27 1.25
N ALA A 55 5.53 -6.25 0.81
CA ALA A 55 6.93 -6.07 0.50
C ALA A 55 7.19 -5.00 -0.59
N ASP A 56 6.36 -4.96 -1.65
CA ASP A 56 6.48 -3.94 -2.69
C ASP A 56 6.10 -2.55 -2.18
N ALA A 57 5.08 -2.47 -1.32
CA ALA A 57 4.67 -1.23 -0.68
C ALA A 57 5.74 -0.69 0.29
N ASP A 58 6.38 -1.57 1.06
CA ASP A 58 7.48 -1.21 1.96
C ASP A 58 8.73 -0.78 1.18
N ALA A 59 9.09 -1.53 0.12
CA ALA A 59 10.19 -1.16 -0.77
C ALA A 59 9.98 0.23 -1.42
N PHE A 60 8.74 0.56 -1.78
CA PHE A 60 8.40 1.89 -2.27
C PHE A 60 8.62 2.98 -1.21
N LEU A 61 8.24 2.73 0.04
CA LEU A 61 8.48 3.65 1.15
C LEU A 61 9.96 3.79 1.50
N ALA A 62 10.71 2.69 1.47
CA ALA A 62 12.15 2.66 1.72
C ALA A 62 12.93 3.43 0.63
N GLY A 63 12.46 3.40 -0.61
CA GLY A 63 13.02 4.19 -1.71
C GLY A 63 12.63 5.68 -1.67
N CYS A 64 11.64 6.06 -0.86
CA CYS A 64 11.25 7.45 -0.72
C CYS A 64 12.35 8.20 0.05
N PRO A 65 12.96 9.26 -0.53
CA PRO A 65 13.98 10.02 0.18
C PRO A 65 13.34 10.60 1.44
N ARG A 66 13.81 10.15 2.61
CA ARG A 66 13.44 10.74 3.89
C ARG A 66 13.81 12.20 3.80
N ARG A 67 12.83 13.10 3.67
CA ARG A 67 13.06 14.53 3.73
C ARG A 67 13.47 14.83 5.17
N VAL A 68 14.76 14.71 5.46
CA VAL A 68 15.34 15.12 6.73
C VAL A 68 15.16 16.64 6.79
N PRO A 69 14.65 17.21 7.89
CA PRO A 69 14.57 18.65 8.01
C PRO A 69 15.96 19.24 7.78
N MET A 70 16.05 20.21 6.86
CA MET A 70 17.24 21.04 6.71
C MET A 70 17.50 21.64 8.10
N ALA A 71 18.65 21.28 8.68
CA ALA A 71 19.03 21.63 10.04
C ALA A 71 18.63 23.07 10.36
N ALA A 72 17.89 23.22 11.46
CA ALA A 72 17.73 24.52 12.11
C ALA A 72 19.14 24.97 12.53
N ALA A 73 19.70 25.90 11.76
CA ALA A 73 20.89 26.67 12.08
C ALA A 73 20.46 28.01 12.69
#